data_AF-A0A254T307-F1
#
_entry.id   AF-A0A254T307-F1
#
_cell.length_a   1.000
_cell.length_b   1.000
_cell.length_c   1.000
_cell.angle_alpha   90.00
_cell.angle_beta   90.00
_cell.angle_gamma   90.00
#
_symmetry.space_group_name_H-M   'P 1'
#
loop_
_entity.id
_entity.type
_entity.pdbx_description
1 polymer ?
#
loop_
_entity_poly.entity_id
_entity_poly.type
_entity_poly.pdbx_seq_one_letter_code
_entity_poly.pdbx_strand_id
1 'polypeptide(L)'
;MKFFLSIASIAFCAAFYLSLAACSNDKSLTGIEIGNPSIADSDTTARDTAAKDSSVKDTTIKDTTSKDTADKKQPALPLVADFSIDYSEVNPKALAKEADKDEPILLDSFSLILTEVRSFSSYYYTTLIVDPVVGLQLWPYEDAPNESLAISFTKGSLIEDPFKDIDLNEEGYLKEMGVGFKPDETMAIFGRILIDKKYHPFVYSLSNFQTLMLRYHYSQIDTANGKANLSVVFRVKQFTDGIDFSGAEVGEDSIIHIDSKYNSELWNAMNKRFVTSFQPLRYDYTTVAGDAHFEYVADIWKGIAAKKGENTIINGNFSSPFTTDWILMNQFGGHSDTTVLLEKGSKERIMQVNVTDGGKHSYSVQLIQENVALIAGVQYQCVFTIWSDVEGQITARIGSYNTYETIGFQEHVQVQTTGQSVGITFTPEVSDPFARFELNLGGSERTFWIKEVKVLRLSE
;
A
#
# COMPACT_ATOMS: atom_id res chain seq x y z
N MET A 1 -23.87 36.37 48.02
CA MET A 1 -23.10 36.93 49.16
C MET A 1 -21.63 36.68 48.85
N LYS A 2 -20.95 37.56 48.11
CA LYS A 2 -20.08 38.65 48.60
C LYS A 2 -19.10 38.21 49.70
N PHE A 3 -17.83 38.03 49.35
CA PHE A 3 -16.72 38.65 50.08
C PHE A 3 -15.65 39.13 49.09
N PHE A 4 -15.27 40.39 49.29
CA PHE A 4 -14.22 41.15 48.60
C PHE A 4 -12.97 41.19 49.50
N LEU A 5 -11.87 41.65 48.89
CA LEU A 5 -10.59 42.21 49.41
C LEU A 5 -9.37 41.32 49.09
N SER A 6 -8.19 41.81 48.70
CA SER A 6 -7.70 43.07 48.11
C SER A 6 -6.16 42.97 48.02
N ILE A 7 -5.60 43.27 46.84
CA ILE A 7 -4.38 44.07 46.55
C ILE A 7 -3.11 43.83 47.38
N ALA A 8 -2.00 43.43 46.70
CA ALA A 8 -0.74 44.17 46.71
C ALA A 8 0.23 43.71 45.60
N SER A 9 0.75 44.71 44.89
CA SER A 9 1.60 44.64 43.69
C SER A 9 3.08 44.41 44.01
N ILE A 10 3.80 43.69 43.13
CA ILE A 10 5.23 43.89 42.90
C ILE A 10 5.44 44.00 41.39
N ALA A 11 5.96 45.14 40.98
CA ALA A 11 6.38 45.45 39.62
C ALA A 11 7.91 45.30 39.53
N PHE A 12 8.41 44.72 38.43
CA PHE A 12 9.64 45.21 37.80
C PHE A 12 9.68 44.87 36.30
N CYS A 13 9.93 45.92 35.51
CA CYS A 13 10.30 46.06 34.09
C CYS A 13 11.35 45.03 33.59
N ALA A 14 11.65 44.76 32.32
CA ALA A 14 11.31 45.13 30.94
C ALA A 14 12.00 44.01 30.07
N ALA A 15 11.74 43.73 28.80
CA ALA A 15 11.67 44.60 27.64
C ALA A 15 11.07 43.86 26.44
N PHE A 16 10.48 44.66 25.54
CA PHE A 16 9.99 44.33 24.22
C PHE A 16 11.05 43.66 23.33
N TYR A 17 10.64 42.62 22.59
CA TYR A 17 11.02 42.45 21.19
C TYR A 17 9.78 42.08 20.38
N LEU A 18 9.40 43.01 19.49
CA LEU A 18 8.53 42.77 18.35
C LEU A 18 9.35 42.06 17.27
N SER A 19 8.87 40.93 16.77
CA SER A 19 9.05 40.59 15.36
C SER A 19 7.99 39.59 14.87
N LEU A 20 7.16 40.10 13.98
CA LEU A 20 6.62 39.47 12.76
C LEU A 20 5.91 38.12 12.91
N ALA A 21 4.58 38.23 12.84
CA ALA A 21 3.71 37.21 12.31
C ALA A 21 4.18 36.80 10.90
N ALA A 22 4.59 35.54 10.77
CA ALA A 22 4.64 34.82 9.51
C ALA A 22 3.68 33.64 9.61
N CYS A 23 2.61 33.69 8.82
CA CYS A 23 1.72 32.56 8.58
C CYS A 23 2.55 31.39 8.05
N SER A 24 2.74 30.34 8.84
CA SER A 24 3.23 29.06 8.33
C SER A 24 2.01 28.26 7.89
N ASN A 25 1.84 28.14 6.57
CA ASN A 25 0.97 27.15 5.96
C ASN A 25 1.54 25.76 6.28
N ASP A 26 1.00 25.10 7.29
CA ASP A 26 1.27 23.68 7.55
C ASP A 26 0.58 22.83 6.48
N LYS A 27 1.37 22.44 5.47
CA LYS A 27 1.15 21.24 4.66
C LYS A 27 2.42 20.40 4.74
N SER A 28 2.45 19.46 5.68
CA SER A 28 3.44 18.37 5.70
C SER A 28 2.73 17.04 5.98
N LEU A 29 1.98 16.59 4.96
CA LEU A 29 1.80 15.17 4.68
C LEU A 29 2.57 14.92 3.39
N THR A 30 3.89 14.74 3.51
CA THR A 30 4.71 14.22 2.42
C THR A 30 4.52 12.71 2.39
N GLY A 31 3.46 12.25 1.75
CA GLY A 31 3.51 10.96 1.09
C GLY A 31 4.52 11.09 -0.03
N ILE A 32 5.61 10.34 0.04
CA ILE A 32 6.58 10.28 -1.05
C ILE A 32 5.88 9.57 -2.21
N GLU A 33 5.75 10.32 -3.29
CA GLU A 33 5.20 9.91 -4.59
C GLU A 33 6.10 8.78 -5.14
N ILE A 34 5.67 7.52 -5.04
CA ILE A 34 6.23 6.44 -5.84
C ILE A 34 5.52 6.49 -7.20
N GLY A 35 5.90 7.50 -7.97
CA GLY A 35 5.46 7.77 -9.32
C GLY A 35 6.62 8.35 -10.11
N ASN A 36 7.35 7.48 -10.79
CA ASN A 36 8.28 7.72 -11.90
C ASN A 36 9.08 9.06 -11.95
N PRO A 37 10.41 9.04 -11.78
CA PRO A 37 11.24 10.21 -12.03
C PRO A 37 11.54 10.43 -13.53
N SER A 38 11.28 11.68 -13.94
CA SER A 38 11.97 12.47 -14.98
C SER A 38 11.49 12.40 -16.43
N ILE A 39 10.89 13.51 -16.88
CA ILE A 39 11.42 14.28 -18.02
C ILE A 39 11.45 15.76 -17.59
N ALA A 40 12.65 16.31 -17.49
CA ALA A 40 12.85 17.75 -17.47
C ALA A 40 12.84 18.25 -18.93
N ASP A 41 12.03 19.27 -19.20
CA ASP A 41 11.97 19.99 -20.46
C ASP A 41 13.32 20.65 -20.80
N SER A 42 13.67 20.64 -22.08
CA SER A 42 14.34 21.77 -22.71
C SER A 42 13.58 22.15 -23.97
N ASP A 43 12.88 23.28 -23.87
CA ASP A 43 12.16 23.97 -24.93
C ASP A 43 13.12 24.63 -25.95
N THR A 44 12.54 25.03 -27.10
CA THR A 44 13.02 25.90 -28.19
C THR A 44 13.87 25.23 -29.28
N THR A 45 13.60 25.34 -30.60
CA THR A 45 12.78 26.27 -31.40
C THR A 45 12.48 25.66 -32.78
N ALA A 46 11.32 26.01 -33.36
CA ALA A 46 10.97 25.73 -34.75
C ALA A 46 11.80 26.56 -35.76
N ARG A 47 12.10 25.99 -36.94
CA ARG A 47 12.28 26.71 -38.21
C ARG A 47 11.97 25.83 -39.43
N ASP A 48 11.10 26.36 -40.28
CA ASP A 48 10.75 25.94 -41.64
C ASP A 48 11.96 25.68 -42.55
N THR A 49 11.87 24.72 -43.50
CA THR A 49 11.71 25.02 -44.95
C THR A 49 11.63 23.77 -45.85
N ALA A 50 10.56 23.74 -46.64
CA ALA A 50 10.38 23.32 -48.04
C ALA A 50 11.35 22.35 -48.78
N ALA A 51 10.69 21.39 -49.46
CA ALA A 51 10.77 21.05 -50.89
C ALA A 51 11.63 19.86 -51.41
N LYS A 52 10.89 18.99 -52.12
CA LYS A 52 11.12 18.37 -53.45
C LYS A 52 11.94 17.07 -53.61
N ASP A 53 11.16 16.05 -54.02
CA ASP A 53 11.23 15.30 -55.29
C ASP A 53 12.02 13.98 -55.42
N SER A 54 11.32 13.04 -56.07
CA SER A 54 11.78 11.90 -56.87
C SER A 54 12.46 10.70 -56.18
N SER A 55 11.78 9.55 -56.16
CA SER A 55 11.85 8.53 -57.23
C SER A 55 11.31 7.17 -56.77
N VAL A 56 10.70 6.48 -57.72
CA VAL A 56 9.99 5.20 -57.61
C VAL A 56 10.99 4.05 -57.72
N LYS A 57 10.88 3.00 -56.88
CA LYS A 57 10.68 1.60 -57.33
C LYS A 57 10.73 0.54 -56.22
N ASP A 58 9.65 -0.24 -56.27
CA ASP A 58 9.57 -1.71 -56.21
C ASP A 58 9.40 -2.45 -54.88
N THR A 59 8.50 -3.42 -55.01
CA THR A 59 7.81 -4.26 -54.06
C THR A 59 8.71 -5.09 -53.15
N THR A 60 8.40 -5.08 -51.85
CA THR A 60 8.24 -6.32 -51.07
C THR A 60 7.31 -6.03 -49.90
N ILE A 61 6.19 -6.75 -49.80
CA ILE A 61 5.36 -6.76 -48.59
C ILE A 61 6.23 -7.40 -47.50
N LYS A 62 6.70 -6.59 -46.56
CA LYS A 62 7.21 -7.04 -45.27
C LYS A 62 6.21 -6.59 -44.23
N ASP A 63 5.61 -7.59 -43.61
CA ASP A 63 4.89 -7.52 -42.36
C ASP A 63 5.79 -6.84 -41.32
N THR A 64 5.63 -5.52 -41.17
CA THR A 64 6.27 -4.76 -40.09
C THR A 64 5.38 -4.89 -38.88
N THR A 65 5.55 -5.98 -38.15
CA THR A 65 5.42 -5.96 -36.69
C THR A 65 6.12 -4.70 -36.18
N SER A 66 5.32 -3.79 -35.66
CA SER A 66 5.70 -2.58 -34.94
C SER A 66 6.58 -2.95 -33.74
N LYS A 67 7.89 -3.03 -33.99
CA LYS A 67 8.91 -2.71 -33.00
C LYS A 67 9.05 -1.20 -33.01
N ASP A 68 8.39 -0.52 -32.09
CA ASP A 68 8.87 0.73 -31.48
C ASP A 68 7.85 1.24 -30.46
N THR A 69 7.77 0.54 -29.34
CA THR A 69 7.74 1.20 -28.04
C THR A 69 8.91 0.62 -27.28
N ALA A 70 10.01 1.37 -27.21
CA ALA A 70 11.07 1.05 -26.28
C ALA A 70 10.46 1.12 -24.88
N ASP A 71 10.15 -0.05 -24.32
CA ASP A 71 9.88 -0.21 -22.88
C ASP A 71 11.08 0.39 -22.17
N LYS A 72 10.92 1.62 -21.65
CA LYS A 72 11.88 2.17 -20.70
C LYS A 72 11.78 1.29 -19.47
N LYS A 73 12.61 0.24 -19.41
CA LYS A 73 12.76 -0.62 -18.23
C LYS A 73 12.99 0.31 -17.05
N GLN A 74 12.10 0.23 -16.06
CA GLN A 74 12.24 1.04 -14.84
C GLN A 74 13.62 0.76 -14.22
N PRO A 75 14.24 1.77 -13.58
CA PRO A 75 15.49 1.53 -12.87
C PRO A 75 15.25 0.47 -11.79
N ALA A 76 16.18 -0.47 -11.69
CA ALA A 76 16.09 -1.56 -10.74
C ALA A 76 16.00 -1.02 -9.30
N LEU A 77 15.08 -1.58 -8.53
CA LEU A 77 14.88 -1.28 -7.12
C LEU A 77 15.15 -2.55 -6.29
N PRO A 78 16.42 -2.79 -5.93
CA PRO A 78 16.80 -3.97 -5.18
C PRO A 78 16.15 -4.01 -3.80
N LEU A 79 15.73 -5.20 -3.38
CA LEU A 79 15.13 -5.45 -2.07
C LEU A 79 16.20 -5.75 -1.00
N VAL A 80 15.99 -5.16 0.17
CA VAL A 80 16.63 -5.50 1.44
C VAL A 80 15.52 -5.70 2.49
N ALA A 81 15.78 -6.50 3.52
CA ALA A 81 14.86 -6.60 4.65
C ALA A 81 15.60 -6.56 5.99
N ASP A 82 15.02 -5.89 6.97
CA ASP A 82 15.47 -5.89 8.35
C ASP A 82 14.41 -6.49 9.29
N PHE A 83 14.87 -7.19 10.32
CA PHE A 83 14.04 -7.88 11.30
C PHE A 83 14.49 -7.47 12.69
N SER A 84 13.59 -6.91 13.49
CA SER A 84 13.95 -6.29 14.77
C SER A 84 12.81 -6.32 15.80
N ILE A 85 13.12 -5.99 17.05
CA ILE A 85 12.13 -5.72 18.09
C ILE A 85 12.02 -4.22 18.35
N ASP A 86 10.83 -3.78 18.76
CA ASP A 86 10.58 -2.39 19.16
C ASP A 86 9.71 -2.32 20.41
N TYR A 87 10.15 -1.52 21.40
CA TYR A 87 9.42 -1.23 22.65
C TYR A 87 8.68 0.11 22.59
N SER A 88 8.69 0.82 21.45
CA SER A 88 7.93 2.04 21.29
C SER A 88 6.40 1.79 21.28
N GLU A 89 5.63 2.80 21.69
CA GLU A 89 4.19 2.84 21.41
C GLU A 89 3.97 2.92 19.90
N VAL A 90 2.89 2.33 19.38
CA VAL A 90 2.52 2.49 17.97
C VAL A 90 2.09 3.93 17.71
N ASN A 91 3.06 4.76 17.37
CA ASN A 91 2.89 6.14 16.97
C ASN A 91 3.70 6.37 15.69
N PRO A 92 3.10 6.89 14.61
CA PRO A 92 3.80 7.11 13.33
C PRO A 92 5.01 8.05 13.40
N LYS A 93 5.24 8.74 14.53
CA LYS A 93 6.41 9.59 14.77
C LYS A 93 7.42 9.02 15.76
N ALA A 94 7.18 7.84 16.32
CA ALA A 94 8.12 7.22 17.26
C ALA A 94 9.24 6.52 16.48
N LEU A 95 10.48 6.87 16.79
CA LEU A 95 11.65 6.09 16.40
C LEU A 95 11.64 4.76 17.17
N ALA A 96 12.20 3.71 16.58
CA ALA A 96 12.40 2.44 17.27
C ALA A 96 13.15 2.67 18.59
N LYS A 97 12.74 1.97 19.65
CA LYS A 97 13.31 2.13 21.00
C LYS A 97 13.78 0.82 21.59
N GLU A 98 14.91 0.90 22.27
CA GLU A 98 15.33 -0.11 23.25
C GLU A 98 14.35 -0.15 24.42
N ALA A 99 14.36 -1.26 25.16
CA ALA A 99 13.54 -1.41 26.35
C ALA A 99 13.93 -0.40 27.45
N ASP A 100 12.92 0.21 28.07
CA ASP A 100 13.11 0.97 29.32
C ASP A 100 13.43 0.01 30.49
N LYS A 101 13.97 0.56 31.60
CA LYS A 101 14.45 -0.26 32.74
C LYS A 101 13.33 -1.01 33.47
N ASP A 102 12.12 -0.49 33.38
CA ASP A 102 10.91 -0.92 34.07
C ASP A 102 9.84 -1.45 33.09
N GLU A 103 10.24 -1.85 31.89
CA GLU A 103 9.33 -2.53 30.96
C GLU A 103 8.67 -3.76 31.63
N PRO A 104 7.34 -3.92 31.53
CA PRO A 104 6.64 -5.07 32.12
C PRO A 104 7.17 -6.42 31.62
N ILE A 105 7.69 -6.44 30.39
CA ILE A 105 8.30 -7.61 29.77
C ILE A 105 9.60 -7.20 29.06
N LEU A 106 10.59 -8.08 29.09
CA LEU A 106 11.82 -7.97 28.33
C LEU A 106 12.03 -9.28 27.56
N LEU A 107 12.21 -9.20 26.25
CA LEU A 107 12.55 -10.37 25.44
C LEU A 107 14.06 -10.60 25.46
N ASP A 108 14.48 -11.78 25.89
CA ASP A 108 15.88 -12.20 25.88
C ASP A 108 16.23 -12.93 24.58
N SER A 109 15.30 -13.74 24.06
CA SER A 109 15.47 -14.44 22.77
C SER A 109 14.14 -14.60 22.05
N PHE A 110 14.11 -14.15 20.78
CA PHE A 110 13.02 -14.41 19.86
C PHE A 110 13.57 -14.60 18.44
N SER A 111 13.26 -15.74 17.86
CA SER A 111 13.62 -16.09 16.49
C SER A 111 12.47 -16.79 15.78
N LEU A 112 12.45 -16.69 14.45
CA LEU A 112 11.59 -17.46 13.56
C LEU A 112 12.41 -17.95 12.37
N ILE A 113 11.89 -18.92 11.64
CA ILE A 113 12.46 -19.33 10.35
C ILE A 113 11.68 -18.63 9.25
N LEU A 114 12.35 -17.76 8.48
CA LEU A 114 11.81 -17.21 7.24
C LEU A 114 11.78 -18.31 6.18
N THR A 115 10.61 -18.53 5.60
CA THR A 115 10.36 -19.60 4.64
C THR A 115 10.09 -19.09 3.24
N GLU A 116 9.62 -17.86 3.09
CA GLU A 116 9.35 -17.27 1.77
C GLU A 116 9.22 -15.74 1.82
N VAL A 117 9.46 -15.12 0.68
CA VAL A 117 9.14 -13.73 0.38
C VAL A 117 8.34 -13.70 -0.92
N ARG A 118 7.23 -12.97 -0.92
CA ARG A 118 6.33 -12.84 -2.08
C ARG A 118 6.04 -11.38 -2.39
N SER A 119 5.87 -11.06 -3.67
CA SER A 119 5.22 -9.81 -4.07
C SER A 119 3.80 -10.08 -4.54
N PHE A 120 2.94 -9.12 -4.27
CA PHE A 120 1.59 -9.08 -4.82
C PHE A 120 1.47 -7.79 -5.60
N SER A 121 1.30 -7.91 -6.91
CA SER A 121 1.28 -6.79 -7.84
C SER A 121 0.08 -6.89 -8.78
N SER A 122 -0.30 -5.77 -9.39
CA SER A 122 -1.13 -5.77 -10.60
C SER A 122 -0.23 -5.78 -11.84
N TYR A 123 -0.65 -6.53 -12.85
CA TYR A 123 0.12 -6.79 -14.07
C TYR A 123 -0.70 -6.39 -15.30
N TYR A 124 -0.18 -5.44 -16.08
CA TYR A 124 -0.88 -4.87 -17.23
C TYR A 124 -0.12 -5.02 -18.55
N TYR A 125 1.22 -5.06 -18.48
CA TYR A 125 2.10 -5.03 -19.67
C TYR A 125 3.11 -6.18 -19.69
N THR A 126 2.97 -7.17 -18.82
CA THR A 126 3.91 -8.29 -18.73
C THR A 126 3.33 -9.56 -19.35
N THR A 127 4.22 -10.41 -19.86
CA THR A 127 3.89 -11.77 -20.32
C THR A 127 3.80 -12.76 -19.15
N LEU A 128 4.16 -12.34 -17.94
CA LEU A 128 4.03 -13.16 -16.76
C LEU A 128 2.57 -13.47 -16.45
N ILE A 129 2.30 -14.75 -16.22
CA ILE A 129 1.01 -15.24 -15.71
C ILE A 129 1.23 -15.59 -14.24
N VAL A 130 0.92 -14.63 -13.37
CA VAL A 130 0.95 -14.81 -11.91
C VAL A 130 -0.48 -14.88 -11.43
N ASP A 131 -0.79 -15.84 -10.56
CA ASP A 131 -2.05 -15.81 -9.82
C ASP A 131 -1.98 -14.67 -8.79
N PRO A 132 -2.76 -13.58 -8.95
CA PRO A 132 -2.67 -12.41 -8.10
C PRO A 132 -3.15 -12.69 -6.65
N VAL A 133 -3.83 -13.81 -6.41
CA VAL A 133 -4.21 -14.27 -5.07
C VAL A 133 -3.01 -14.89 -4.35
N VAL A 134 -2.22 -15.70 -5.07
CA VAL A 134 -1.04 -16.41 -4.54
C VAL A 134 0.20 -15.52 -4.50
N GLY A 135 0.30 -14.56 -5.42
CA GLY A 135 1.45 -13.68 -5.56
C GLY A 135 2.67 -14.36 -6.19
N LEU A 136 3.63 -13.55 -6.62
CA LEU A 136 4.89 -14.00 -7.18
C LEU A 136 5.85 -14.33 -6.03
N GLN A 137 6.39 -15.55 -6.02
CA GLN A 137 7.45 -15.90 -5.08
C GLN A 137 8.76 -15.30 -5.53
N LEU A 138 9.38 -14.48 -4.67
CA LEU A 138 10.65 -13.82 -4.92
C LEU A 138 11.81 -14.55 -4.25
N TRP A 139 11.53 -15.23 -3.13
CA TRP A 139 12.46 -16.09 -2.43
C TRP A 139 11.69 -17.16 -1.64
N PRO A 140 12.19 -18.41 -1.49
CA PRO A 140 13.41 -18.93 -2.11
C PRO A 140 13.30 -19.02 -3.63
N TYR A 141 14.45 -18.96 -4.30
CA TYR A 141 14.52 -19.04 -5.77
C TYR A 141 14.17 -20.44 -6.27
N GLU A 142 13.69 -20.55 -7.52
CA GLU A 142 13.22 -21.82 -8.10
C GLU A 142 14.29 -22.92 -8.11
N ASP A 143 15.56 -22.55 -8.21
CA ASP A 143 16.71 -23.47 -8.19
C ASP A 143 17.14 -23.89 -6.77
N ALA A 144 16.62 -23.23 -5.74
CA ALA A 144 16.86 -23.52 -4.33
C ALA A 144 15.56 -23.55 -3.49
N PRO A 145 14.52 -24.32 -3.87
CA PRO A 145 13.16 -24.18 -3.32
C PRO A 145 12.99 -24.58 -1.85
N ASN A 146 14.04 -25.16 -1.23
CA ASN A 146 14.04 -25.57 0.17
C ASN A 146 14.90 -24.65 1.05
N GLU A 147 15.39 -23.54 0.51
CA GLU A 147 16.16 -22.57 1.30
C GLU A 147 15.27 -21.95 2.40
N SER A 148 15.86 -21.75 3.58
CA SER A 148 15.21 -21.11 4.71
C SER A 148 16.25 -20.35 5.53
N LEU A 149 15.83 -19.28 6.22
CA LEU A 149 16.74 -18.43 6.99
C LEU A 149 16.28 -18.35 8.44
N ALA A 150 17.20 -18.60 9.38
CA ALA A 150 16.95 -18.34 10.79
C ALA A 150 17.06 -16.83 11.05
N ILE A 151 15.96 -16.22 11.45
CA ILE A 151 15.86 -14.79 11.73
C ILE A 151 15.79 -14.58 13.23
N SER A 152 16.74 -13.84 13.78
CA SER A 152 16.69 -13.42 15.19
C SER A 152 16.21 -11.97 15.27
N PHE A 153 15.05 -11.76 15.88
CA PHE A 153 14.48 -10.43 16.09
C PHE A 153 15.19 -9.70 17.22
N THR A 154 15.50 -10.40 18.33
CA THR A 154 16.15 -9.78 19.48
C THR A 154 17.59 -9.35 19.22
N LYS A 155 18.31 -10.05 18.33
CA LYS A 155 19.65 -9.64 17.89
C LYS A 155 19.64 -8.61 16.76
N GLY A 156 18.50 -8.43 16.10
CA GLY A 156 18.42 -7.77 14.81
C GLY A 156 19.00 -8.65 13.69
N SER A 157 18.33 -8.70 12.54
CA SER A 157 18.85 -9.35 11.35
C SER A 157 18.67 -8.43 10.14
N LEU A 158 19.71 -8.23 9.34
CA LEU A 158 19.66 -7.51 8.06
C LEU A 158 19.98 -8.49 6.94
N ILE A 159 19.07 -8.61 5.97
CA ILE A 159 19.15 -9.56 4.87
C ILE A 159 19.31 -8.78 3.56
N GLU A 160 20.53 -8.81 3.00
CA GLU A 160 20.84 -8.25 1.68
C GLU A 160 21.22 -9.36 0.70
N ASP A 161 22.24 -10.16 1.01
CA ASP A 161 22.81 -11.14 0.06
C ASP A 161 21.79 -12.17 -0.48
N PRO A 162 20.88 -12.76 0.34
CA PRO A 162 19.85 -13.67 -0.17
C PRO A 162 18.82 -13.01 -1.09
N PHE A 163 18.68 -11.67 -1.04
CA PHE A 163 17.69 -10.90 -1.82
C PHE A 163 18.34 -10.02 -2.90
N LYS A 164 19.66 -10.11 -3.08
CA LYS A 164 20.45 -9.23 -3.95
C LYS A 164 19.97 -9.17 -5.41
N ASP A 165 19.32 -10.25 -5.88
CA ASP A 165 18.84 -10.39 -7.25
C ASP A 165 17.32 -10.11 -7.37
N ILE A 166 16.66 -9.70 -6.27
CA ILE A 166 15.25 -9.30 -6.28
C ILE A 166 15.15 -7.82 -6.67
N ASP A 167 14.51 -7.54 -7.80
CA ASP A 167 14.13 -6.20 -8.23
C ASP A 167 12.61 -6.00 -8.12
N LEU A 168 12.17 -5.09 -7.25
CA LEU A 168 10.74 -4.85 -7.02
C LEU A 168 10.04 -4.09 -8.15
N ASN A 169 10.79 -3.41 -9.03
CA ASN A 169 10.22 -2.64 -10.13
C ASN A 169 10.16 -3.43 -11.44
N GLU A 170 10.79 -4.60 -11.52
CA GLU A 170 10.78 -5.41 -12.74
C GLU A 170 9.41 -6.01 -13.04
N GLU A 171 8.58 -6.25 -12.02
CA GLU A 171 7.38 -7.08 -12.15
C GLU A 171 6.11 -6.44 -11.56
N GLY A 172 5.46 -5.59 -12.38
CA GLY A 172 4.12 -5.05 -12.14
C GLY A 172 4.07 -3.87 -11.16
N TYR A 173 2.85 -3.44 -10.80
CA TYR A 173 2.64 -2.38 -9.80
C TYR A 173 2.45 -3.00 -8.43
N LEU A 174 3.46 -2.87 -7.57
CA LEU A 174 3.48 -3.44 -6.24
C LEU A 174 2.29 -2.97 -5.38
N LYS A 175 1.60 -3.93 -4.77
CA LYS A 175 0.53 -3.72 -3.80
C LYS A 175 1.00 -4.09 -2.40
N GLU A 176 1.60 -5.26 -2.27
CA GLU A 176 2.08 -5.78 -1.00
C GLU A 176 3.37 -6.58 -1.13
N MET A 177 4.14 -6.60 -0.05
CA MET A 177 5.20 -7.58 0.18
C MET A 177 4.79 -8.55 1.28
N GLY A 178 4.86 -9.84 0.98
CA GLY A 178 4.61 -10.93 1.90
C GLY A 178 5.91 -11.52 2.44
N VAL A 179 5.96 -11.81 3.74
CA VAL A 179 7.01 -12.61 4.38
C VAL A 179 6.37 -13.79 5.13
N GLY A 180 6.78 -14.99 4.75
CA GLY A 180 6.33 -16.23 5.36
C GLY A 180 7.28 -16.71 6.46
N PHE A 181 6.74 -17.11 7.58
CA PHE A 181 7.47 -17.62 8.73
C PHE A 181 6.90 -18.93 9.26
N LYS A 182 7.74 -19.67 9.97
CA LYS A 182 7.34 -20.70 10.93
C LYS A 182 8.17 -20.60 12.20
N PRO A 183 7.70 -21.12 13.35
CA PRO A 183 8.55 -21.24 14.53
C PRO A 183 9.81 -22.08 14.25
N ASP A 184 10.89 -21.76 14.95
CA ASP A 184 12.12 -22.57 14.92
C ASP A 184 11.99 -23.83 15.79
N GLU A 185 13.05 -24.63 15.88
CA GLU A 185 13.06 -25.86 16.69
C GLU A 185 12.82 -25.62 18.18
N THR A 186 13.10 -24.41 18.69
CA THR A 186 12.87 -24.06 20.10
C THR A 186 11.37 -23.89 20.39
N MET A 187 10.58 -23.53 19.37
CA MET A 187 9.12 -23.33 19.48
C MET A 187 8.74 -22.37 20.62
N ALA A 188 9.59 -21.40 20.95
CA ALA A 188 9.38 -20.55 22.11
C ALA A 188 10.00 -19.15 22.00
N ILE A 189 9.46 -18.22 22.79
CA ILE A 189 10.06 -16.92 23.09
C ILE A 189 10.51 -16.93 24.55
N PHE A 190 11.73 -16.47 24.78
CA PHE A 190 12.32 -16.38 26.12
C PHE A 190 12.43 -14.93 26.54
N GLY A 191 12.22 -14.68 27.82
CA GLY A 191 12.40 -13.35 28.36
C GLY A 191 12.21 -13.28 29.87
N ARG A 192 11.91 -12.07 30.35
CA ARG A 192 11.66 -11.77 31.75
C ARG A 192 10.42 -10.90 31.91
N ILE A 193 9.61 -11.20 32.91
CA ILE A 193 8.42 -10.42 33.29
C ILE A 193 8.68 -9.75 34.64
N LEU A 194 8.30 -8.48 34.77
CA LEU A 194 8.42 -7.72 36.00
C LEU A 194 7.21 -7.96 36.91
N ILE A 195 7.39 -8.68 38.01
CA ILE A 195 6.37 -8.94 39.03
C ILE A 195 6.91 -8.47 40.38
N ASP A 196 6.14 -7.65 41.12
CA ASP A 196 6.54 -7.10 42.42
C ASP A 196 7.95 -6.47 42.42
N LYS A 197 8.27 -5.74 41.34
CA LYS A 197 9.57 -5.08 41.10
C LYS A 197 10.77 -6.04 40.93
N LYS A 198 10.50 -7.33 40.71
CA LYS A 198 11.51 -8.34 40.43
C LYS A 198 11.24 -8.97 39.06
N TYR A 199 12.29 -9.15 38.28
CA TYR A 199 12.19 -9.89 37.02
C TYR A 199 12.19 -11.40 37.28
N HIS A 200 11.20 -12.08 36.70
CA HIS A 200 11.08 -13.53 36.66
C HIS A 200 11.27 -14.01 35.23
N PRO A 201 12.11 -15.02 34.96
CA PRO A 201 12.24 -15.56 33.62
C PRO A 201 10.92 -16.19 33.17
N PHE A 202 10.59 -16.08 31.89
CA PHE A 202 9.44 -16.73 31.29
C PHE A 202 9.82 -17.45 30.00
N VAL A 203 9.00 -18.45 29.66
CA VAL A 203 9.01 -19.13 28.36
C VAL A 203 7.59 -19.08 27.81
N TYR A 204 7.41 -18.43 26.67
CA TYR A 204 6.15 -18.39 25.94
C TYR A 204 6.19 -19.38 24.79
N SER A 205 5.26 -20.33 24.76
CA SER A 205 5.21 -21.36 23.72
C SER A 205 4.59 -20.83 22.43
N LEU A 206 5.28 -21.03 21.31
CA LEU A 206 4.78 -20.78 19.96
C LEU A 206 4.03 -21.98 19.36
N SER A 207 3.76 -23.02 20.15
CA SER A 207 3.14 -24.27 19.71
C SER A 207 1.76 -24.11 19.07
N ASN A 208 1.10 -22.95 19.21
CA ASN A 208 -0.15 -22.67 18.54
C ASN A 208 0.03 -22.39 17.04
N PHE A 209 1.20 -21.96 16.57
CA PHE A 209 1.43 -21.46 15.21
C PHE A 209 2.24 -22.46 14.38
N GLN A 210 1.75 -22.86 13.21
CA GLN A 210 2.51 -23.70 12.27
C GLN A 210 3.23 -22.85 11.23
N THR A 211 2.48 -21.98 10.56
CA THR A 211 2.95 -21.07 9.53
C THR A 211 2.27 -19.73 9.69
N LEU A 212 2.95 -18.67 9.30
CA LEU A 212 2.44 -17.30 9.27
C LEU A 212 2.85 -16.66 7.95
N MET A 213 1.99 -15.88 7.33
CA MET A 213 2.32 -14.98 6.23
C MET A 213 1.88 -13.58 6.65
N LEU A 214 2.85 -12.66 6.69
CA LEU A 214 2.63 -11.26 7.01
C LEU A 214 2.70 -10.47 5.72
N ARG A 215 1.65 -9.74 5.37
CA ARG A 215 1.58 -8.95 4.13
C ARG A 215 1.57 -7.47 4.47
N TYR A 216 2.60 -6.77 4.03
CA TYR A 216 2.80 -5.34 4.24
C TYR A 216 2.34 -4.56 3.02
N HIS A 217 1.57 -3.50 3.23
CA HIS A 217 1.15 -2.57 2.18
C HIS A 217 2.37 -1.91 1.54
N TYR A 218 2.32 -1.55 0.25
CA TYR A 218 3.45 -0.91 -0.44
C TYR A 218 3.96 0.36 0.27
N SER A 219 3.06 1.10 0.94
CA SER A 219 3.43 2.29 1.72
C SER A 219 4.14 2.00 3.04
N GLN A 220 4.25 0.73 3.45
CA GLN A 220 5.02 0.28 4.62
C GLN A 220 6.46 -0.11 4.23
N ILE A 221 6.82 -0.01 2.96
CA ILE A 221 8.14 -0.33 2.43
C ILE A 221 8.89 0.99 2.22
N ASP A 222 10.06 1.12 2.82
CA ASP A 222 10.87 2.33 2.64
C ASP A 222 11.60 2.26 1.30
N THR A 223 11.36 3.25 0.44
CA THR A 223 12.06 3.38 -0.83
C THR A 223 12.96 4.61 -0.77
N ALA A 224 14.18 4.43 -0.28
CA ALA A 224 15.17 5.48 -0.15
C ALA A 224 16.48 5.06 -0.83
N ASN A 225 17.21 6.05 -1.36
CA ASN A 225 18.54 5.84 -1.95
C ASN A 225 18.58 4.78 -3.07
N GLY A 226 17.47 4.58 -3.79
CA GLY A 226 17.38 3.59 -4.86
C GLY A 226 17.34 2.14 -4.39
N LYS A 227 16.98 1.87 -3.14
CA LYS A 227 16.69 0.53 -2.62
C LYS A 227 15.29 0.50 -2.01
N ALA A 228 14.66 -0.67 -2.00
CA ALA A 228 13.49 -0.94 -1.19
C ALA A 228 13.92 -1.67 0.08
N ASN A 229 13.51 -1.18 1.25
CA ASN A 229 13.72 -1.83 2.53
C ASN A 229 12.39 -2.25 3.16
N LEU A 230 12.23 -3.54 3.41
CA LEU A 230 11.12 -4.10 4.17
C LEU A 230 11.53 -4.29 5.64
N SER A 231 11.01 -3.43 6.53
CA SER A 231 11.23 -3.55 7.97
C SER A 231 10.15 -4.39 8.64
N VAL A 232 10.51 -5.59 9.08
CA VAL A 232 9.62 -6.52 9.79
C VAL A 232 9.90 -6.44 11.29
N VAL A 233 9.08 -5.66 11.99
CA VAL A 233 9.34 -5.28 13.38
C VAL A 233 8.34 -5.94 14.32
N PHE A 234 8.82 -6.68 15.33
CA PHE A 234 7.97 -7.21 16.39
C PHE A 234 7.80 -6.18 17.52
N ARG A 235 6.57 -5.68 17.70
CA ARG A 235 6.27 -4.64 18.67
C ARG A 235 5.86 -5.22 20.01
N VAL A 236 6.78 -5.15 20.98
CA VAL A 236 6.62 -5.81 22.28
C VAL A 236 5.44 -5.24 23.05
N LYS A 237 5.20 -3.93 22.98
CA LYS A 237 4.04 -3.32 23.65
C LYS A 237 2.71 -3.81 23.11
N GLN A 238 2.58 -3.97 21.78
CA GLN A 238 1.37 -4.56 21.19
C GLN A 238 1.17 -6.01 21.59
N PHE A 239 2.27 -6.75 21.80
CA PHE A 239 2.21 -8.13 22.26
C PHE A 239 1.66 -8.26 23.68
N THR A 240 1.93 -7.26 24.53
CA THR A 240 1.57 -7.28 25.96
C THR A 240 0.43 -6.33 26.34
N ASP A 241 -0.11 -5.55 25.40
CA ASP A 241 -1.05 -4.48 25.73
C ASP A 241 -2.32 -5.01 26.42
N GLY A 242 -2.65 -4.39 27.55
CA GLY A 242 -3.78 -4.75 28.39
C GLY A 242 -3.69 -6.13 29.08
N ILE A 243 -2.52 -6.78 29.11
CA ILE A 243 -2.32 -8.06 29.80
C ILE A 243 -1.79 -7.81 31.23
N ASP A 244 -2.46 -8.40 32.22
CA ASP A 244 -2.00 -8.39 33.62
C ASP A 244 -1.17 -9.64 33.92
N PHE A 245 0.13 -9.43 34.14
CA PHE A 245 1.06 -10.52 34.48
C PHE A 245 1.24 -10.75 35.98
N SER A 246 0.63 -9.92 36.85
CA SER A 246 0.85 -10.00 38.30
C SER A 246 0.41 -11.32 38.92
N GLY A 247 -0.57 -12.00 38.31
CA GLY A 247 -1.07 -13.30 38.73
C GLY A 247 -0.35 -14.50 38.10
N ALA A 248 0.74 -14.29 37.35
CA ALA A 248 1.42 -15.39 36.67
C ALA A 248 2.03 -16.40 37.66
N GLU A 249 1.69 -17.68 37.49
CA GLU A 249 2.21 -18.77 38.30
C GLU A 249 3.67 -19.06 37.91
N VAL A 250 4.55 -19.05 38.92
CA VAL A 250 5.96 -19.40 38.77
C VAL A 250 6.12 -20.91 38.97
N GLY A 251 6.71 -21.60 37.99
CA GLY A 251 6.99 -23.03 38.06
C GLY A 251 8.02 -23.39 39.14
N GLU A 252 8.13 -24.69 39.45
CA GLU A 252 9.09 -25.22 40.43
C GLU A 252 10.55 -24.91 40.08
N ASP A 253 10.85 -24.76 38.79
CA ASP A 253 12.14 -24.35 38.23
C ASP A 253 12.39 -22.83 38.31
N SER A 254 11.49 -22.09 38.97
CA SER A 254 11.50 -20.63 39.06
C SER A 254 11.27 -19.91 37.73
N ILE A 255 10.70 -20.60 36.72
CA ILE A 255 10.35 -20.04 35.41
C ILE A 255 8.83 -19.94 35.28
N ILE A 256 8.35 -18.83 34.72
CA ILE A 256 6.95 -18.68 34.33
C ILE A 256 6.77 -19.36 32.97
N HIS A 257 6.15 -20.54 32.96
CA HIS A 257 5.77 -21.23 31.72
C HIS A 257 4.43 -20.69 31.24
N ILE A 258 4.39 -20.12 30.03
CA ILE A 258 3.20 -19.58 29.39
C ILE A 258 2.89 -20.46 28.17
N ASP A 259 2.05 -21.47 28.39
CA ASP A 259 1.67 -22.46 27.39
C ASP A 259 0.22 -22.96 27.61
N SER A 260 -0.21 -23.95 26.85
CA SER A 260 -1.57 -24.50 26.95
C SER A 260 -1.89 -25.18 28.30
N LYS A 261 -0.86 -25.58 29.06
CA LYS A 261 -0.96 -26.28 30.34
C LYS A 261 -0.72 -25.36 31.53
N TYR A 262 0.25 -24.45 31.46
CA TYR A 262 0.62 -23.53 32.53
C TYR A 262 0.36 -22.09 32.09
N ASN A 263 -0.25 -21.28 32.97
CA ASN A 263 -0.65 -19.90 32.66
C ASN A 263 -1.46 -19.77 31.36
N SER A 264 -2.37 -20.72 31.10
CA SER A 264 -3.06 -20.85 29.81
C SER A 264 -3.95 -19.67 29.44
N GLU A 265 -4.48 -18.93 30.42
CA GLU A 265 -5.21 -17.69 30.17
C GLU A 265 -4.29 -16.60 29.60
N LEU A 266 -3.07 -16.44 30.15
CA LEU A 266 -2.06 -15.54 29.60
C LEU A 266 -1.63 -16.00 28.21
N TRP A 267 -1.42 -17.30 28.03
CA TRP A 267 -1.05 -17.85 26.73
C TRP A 267 -2.11 -17.56 25.66
N ASN A 268 -3.39 -17.76 25.96
CA ASN A 268 -4.50 -17.43 25.07
C ASN A 268 -4.58 -15.92 24.78
N ALA A 269 -4.32 -15.05 25.78
CA ALA A 269 -4.31 -13.61 25.57
C ALA A 269 -3.16 -13.16 24.66
N MET A 270 -1.96 -13.73 24.84
CA MET A 270 -0.78 -13.41 24.05
C MET A 270 -0.89 -13.97 22.63
N ASN A 271 -1.44 -15.17 22.44
CA ASN A 271 -1.69 -15.77 21.12
C ASN A 271 -2.56 -14.86 20.23
N LYS A 272 -3.58 -14.21 20.80
CA LYS A 272 -4.46 -13.26 20.06
C LYS A 272 -3.73 -12.02 19.54
N ARG A 273 -2.56 -11.70 20.11
CA ARG A 273 -1.79 -10.49 19.79
C ARG A 273 -0.55 -10.78 18.96
N PHE A 274 0.03 -11.96 19.13
CA PHE A 274 1.33 -12.35 18.55
C PHE A 274 1.49 -11.93 17.08
N VAL A 275 0.55 -12.30 16.21
CA VAL A 275 0.63 -12.00 14.78
C VAL A 275 0.44 -10.50 14.51
N THR A 276 -0.52 -9.87 15.18
CA THR A 276 -0.80 -8.43 15.03
C THR A 276 0.29 -7.53 15.61
N SER A 277 1.16 -8.05 16.48
CA SER A 277 2.33 -7.34 17.01
C SER A 277 3.36 -6.99 15.94
N PHE A 278 3.33 -7.67 14.78
CA PHE A 278 4.15 -7.33 13.62
C PHE A 278 3.60 -6.17 12.77
N GLN A 279 2.34 -5.77 13.02
CA GLN A 279 1.66 -4.68 12.33
C GLN A 279 1.70 -4.75 10.78
N PRO A 280 1.49 -5.92 10.14
CA PRO A 280 1.29 -5.96 8.69
C PRO A 280 -0.05 -5.30 8.31
N LEU A 281 -0.29 -5.08 7.01
CA LEU A 281 -1.63 -4.71 6.52
C LEU A 281 -2.63 -5.83 6.83
N ARG A 282 -2.25 -7.06 6.47
CA ARG A 282 -3.02 -8.27 6.71
C ARG A 282 -2.11 -9.44 6.97
N TYR A 283 -2.67 -10.49 7.52
CA TYR A 283 -1.94 -11.69 7.84
C TYR A 283 -2.79 -12.91 7.57
N ASP A 284 -2.12 -14.04 7.35
CA ASP A 284 -2.69 -15.35 7.51
C ASP A 284 -1.78 -16.23 8.38
N TYR A 285 -2.39 -17.13 9.13
CA TYR A 285 -1.64 -18.15 9.87
C TYR A 285 -2.48 -19.41 10.04
N THR A 286 -1.79 -20.55 10.17
CA THR A 286 -2.44 -21.84 10.47
C THR A 286 -2.11 -22.27 11.89
N THR A 287 -3.15 -22.64 12.66
CA THR A 287 -2.96 -23.15 14.02
C THR A 287 -2.45 -24.58 14.01
N VAL A 288 -1.97 -25.08 15.14
CA VAL A 288 -1.62 -26.51 15.30
C VAL A 288 -2.82 -27.45 15.08
N ALA A 289 -4.06 -26.97 15.27
CA ALA A 289 -5.28 -27.72 14.97
C ALA A 289 -5.60 -27.76 13.46
N GLY A 290 -4.88 -26.98 12.64
CA GLY A 290 -5.11 -26.85 11.21
C GLY A 290 -6.11 -25.75 10.84
N ASP A 291 -6.54 -24.94 11.82
CA ASP A 291 -7.45 -23.82 11.55
C ASP A 291 -6.69 -22.69 10.86
N ALA A 292 -7.21 -22.24 9.72
CA ALA A 292 -6.68 -21.09 8.99
C ALA A 292 -7.34 -19.80 9.46
N HIS A 293 -6.53 -18.79 9.73
CA HIS A 293 -6.96 -17.44 10.08
C HIS A 293 -6.46 -16.48 9.01
N PHE A 294 -7.30 -15.52 8.60
CA PHE A 294 -6.94 -14.46 7.67
C PHE A 294 -7.72 -13.19 8.02
N GLU A 295 -7.02 -12.10 8.35
CA GLU A 295 -7.65 -10.83 8.71
C GLU A 295 -6.76 -9.62 8.35
N TYR A 296 -7.37 -8.44 8.33
CA TYR A 296 -6.67 -7.15 8.31
C TYR A 296 -6.31 -6.69 9.71
N VAL A 297 -5.17 -6.02 9.86
CA VAL A 297 -4.84 -5.35 11.12
C VAL A 297 -5.58 -4.00 11.16
N ALA A 298 -6.49 -3.87 12.13
CA ALA A 298 -7.52 -2.83 12.13
C ALA A 298 -6.99 -1.39 12.23
N ASP A 299 -5.87 -1.16 12.92
CA ASP A 299 -5.25 0.15 13.07
C ASP A 299 -4.46 0.58 11.83
N ILE A 300 -3.72 -0.34 11.20
CA ILE A 300 -3.04 -0.10 9.92
C ILE A 300 -4.04 0.32 8.84
N TRP A 301 -5.20 -0.33 8.80
CA TRP A 301 -6.26 0.00 7.85
C TRP A 301 -6.71 1.47 7.90
N LYS A 302 -6.70 2.10 9.08
CA LYS A 302 -7.07 3.52 9.25
C LYS A 302 -6.09 4.48 8.58
N GLY A 303 -4.84 4.06 8.39
CA GLY A 303 -3.82 4.84 7.67
C GLY A 303 -3.92 4.72 6.15
N ILE A 304 -4.64 3.73 5.64
CA ILE A 304 -4.76 3.41 4.21
C ILE A 304 -6.09 3.93 3.65
N ALA A 305 -7.19 3.70 4.35
CA ALA A 305 -8.49 4.18 3.92
C ALA A 305 -8.63 5.69 4.12
N ALA A 306 -9.19 6.37 3.12
CA ALA A 306 -9.53 7.79 3.22
C ALA A 306 -10.51 8.06 4.38
N LYS A 307 -10.40 9.25 4.98
CA LYS A 307 -11.38 9.71 5.99
C LYS A 307 -12.65 10.19 5.31
N LYS A 308 -13.69 10.40 6.10
CA LYS A 308 -14.95 10.98 5.62
C LYS A 308 -14.69 12.31 4.90
N GLY A 309 -15.22 12.44 3.69
CA GLY A 309 -15.09 13.61 2.82
C GLY A 309 -13.78 13.67 2.03
N GLU A 310 -12.82 12.79 2.29
CA GLU A 310 -11.58 12.72 1.53
C GLU A 310 -11.76 11.91 0.24
N ASN A 311 -11.01 12.30 -0.78
CA ASN A 311 -10.97 11.63 -2.07
C ASN A 311 -9.90 10.53 -2.04
N THR A 312 -10.27 9.31 -2.43
CA THR A 312 -9.31 8.21 -2.60
C THR A 312 -8.59 8.24 -3.94
N ILE A 313 -9.13 8.93 -4.95
CA ILE A 313 -8.54 9.01 -6.29
C ILE A 313 -7.35 9.97 -6.26
N ILE A 314 -6.18 9.49 -6.68
CA ILE A 314 -4.97 10.31 -6.85
C ILE A 314 -5.00 11.00 -8.22
N ASN A 315 -4.61 12.28 -8.24
CA ASN A 315 -4.55 13.11 -9.44
C ASN A 315 -5.84 13.09 -10.31
N GLY A 316 -7.02 12.91 -9.70
CA GLY A 316 -8.28 12.83 -10.47
C GLY A 316 -8.76 14.14 -11.11
N ASN A 317 -8.12 15.26 -10.78
CA ASN A 317 -8.27 16.54 -11.47
C ASN A 317 -7.20 16.78 -12.55
N PHE A 318 -6.28 15.83 -12.74
CA PHE A 318 -5.17 15.87 -13.69
C PHE A 318 -4.29 17.12 -13.57
N SER A 319 -4.23 17.71 -12.36
CA SER A 319 -3.44 18.92 -12.10
C SER A 319 -1.94 18.68 -12.27
N SER A 320 -1.47 17.47 -11.95
CA SER A 320 -0.17 16.98 -12.40
C SER A 320 -0.29 16.58 -13.88
N PRO A 321 0.57 17.12 -14.77
CA PRO A 321 0.59 16.71 -16.17
C PRO A 321 1.07 15.26 -16.34
N PHE A 322 1.68 14.68 -15.31
CA PHE A 322 2.06 13.28 -15.29
C PHE A 322 0.84 12.43 -14.97
N THR A 323 0.54 11.47 -15.84
CA THR A 323 -0.57 10.53 -15.69
C THR A 323 -0.12 9.23 -15.05
N THR A 324 1.03 9.23 -14.34
CA THR A 324 1.69 8.01 -13.83
C THR A 324 0.86 7.24 -12.82
N ASP A 325 -0.11 7.89 -12.17
CA ASP A 325 -1.08 7.28 -11.25
C ASP A 325 -2.30 6.67 -11.97
N TRP A 326 -2.39 6.87 -13.29
CA TRP A 326 -3.47 6.39 -14.16
C TRP A 326 -2.91 5.40 -15.17
N ILE A 327 -3.62 4.29 -15.34
CA ILE A 327 -3.21 3.19 -16.20
C ILE A 327 -4.12 3.18 -17.42
N LEU A 328 -3.53 3.35 -18.61
CA LEU A 328 -4.22 3.19 -19.89
C LEU A 328 -3.99 1.77 -20.40
N MET A 329 -5.03 0.95 -20.37
CA MET A 329 -4.97 -0.41 -20.87
C MET A 329 -5.50 -0.49 -22.30
N ASN A 330 -4.67 -1.03 -23.21
CA ASN A 330 -5.00 -1.35 -24.59
C ASN A 330 -4.88 -2.87 -24.77
N GLN A 331 -5.98 -3.54 -25.12
CA GLN A 331 -6.04 -5.00 -25.22
C GLN A 331 -7.13 -5.48 -26.16
N PHE A 332 -7.05 -6.74 -26.58
CA PHE A 332 -8.06 -7.38 -27.45
C PHE A 332 -8.40 -6.57 -28.71
N GLY A 333 -7.40 -5.93 -29.30
CA GLY A 333 -7.52 -5.07 -30.49
C GLY A 333 -7.91 -3.62 -30.21
N GLY A 334 -8.13 -3.23 -28.95
CA GLY A 334 -8.31 -1.82 -28.59
C GLY A 334 -7.00 -1.05 -28.64
N HIS A 335 -7.04 0.15 -29.21
CA HIS A 335 -5.91 1.06 -29.29
C HIS A 335 -6.35 2.47 -28.92
N SER A 336 -5.57 3.10 -28.05
CA SER A 336 -5.81 4.46 -27.61
C SER A 336 -4.56 5.12 -27.05
N ASP A 337 -4.59 6.44 -27.05
CA ASP A 337 -3.57 7.28 -26.42
C ASP A 337 -4.21 8.30 -25.48
N THR A 338 -3.44 8.76 -24.49
CA THR A 338 -3.86 9.80 -23.54
C THR A 338 -3.09 11.09 -23.73
N THR A 339 -3.74 12.23 -23.51
CA THR A 339 -3.08 13.53 -23.41
C THR A 339 -3.77 14.40 -22.37
N VAL A 340 -3.00 15.09 -21.53
CA VAL A 340 -3.57 16.06 -20.57
C VAL A 340 -3.62 17.44 -21.21
N LEU A 341 -4.83 17.98 -21.36
CA LEU A 341 -5.10 19.28 -21.96
C LEU A 341 -5.39 20.33 -20.89
N LEU A 342 -5.09 21.60 -21.16
CA LEU A 342 -5.62 22.72 -20.39
C LEU A 342 -7.02 23.07 -20.89
N GLU A 343 -7.96 23.23 -19.97
CA GLU A 343 -9.30 23.66 -20.31
C GLU A 343 -9.30 25.13 -20.77
N LYS A 344 -9.95 25.39 -21.91
CA LYS A 344 -9.93 26.71 -22.54
C LYS A 344 -10.53 27.76 -21.61
N GLY A 345 -9.73 28.78 -21.28
CA GLY A 345 -10.14 29.88 -20.40
C GLY A 345 -10.13 29.53 -18.91
N SER A 346 -9.57 28.38 -18.54
CA SER A 346 -9.45 27.89 -17.17
C SER A 346 -8.01 27.50 -16.85
N LYS A 347 -7.72 27.27 -15.57
CA LYS A 347 -6.47 26.63 -15.10
C LYS A 347 -6.65 25.13 -14.84
N GLU A 348 -7.87 24.62 -15.01
CA GLU A 348 -8.20 23.21 -14.88
C GLU A 348 -7.60 22.41 -16.04
N ARG A 349 -7.35 21.13 -15.77
CA ARG A 349 -6.82 20.18 -16.75
C ARG A 349 -7.85 19.08 -17.01
N ILE A 350 -7.76 18.54 -18.23
CA ILE A 350 -8.68 17.52 -18.75
C ILE A 350 -7.83 16.39 -19.28
N MET A 351 -8.12 15.16 -18.87
CA MET A 351 -7.60 13.97 -19.53
C MET A 351 -8.37 13.75 -20.82
N GLN A 352 -7.68 13.82 -21.95
CA GLN A 352 -8.19 13.33 -23.23
C GLN A 352 -7.74 11.88 -23.42
N VAL A 353 -8.66 11.01 -23.81
CA VAL A 353 -8.37 9.64 -24.26
C VAL A 353 -8.85 9.52 -25.71
N ASN A 354 -7.93 9.35 -26.64
CA ASN A 354 -8.23 9.18 -28.06
C ASN A 354 -8.23 7.69 -28.41
N VAL A 355 -9.41 7.08 -28.50
CA VAL A 355 -9.59 5.68 -28.90
C VAL A 355 -9.61 5.59 -30.43
N THR A 356 -8.51 5.12 -31.00
CA THR A 356 -8.31 4.98 -32.45
C THR A 356 -8.75 3.62 -32.98
N ASP A 357 -8.89 2.62 -32.11
CA ASP A 357 -9.61 1.37 -32.37
C ASP A 357 -10.31 0.95 -31.08
N GLY A 358 -11.62 0.74 -31.15
CA GLY A 358 -12.41 0.31 -29.99
C GLY A 358 -12.16 -1.13 -29.56
N GLY A 359 -11.64 -1.98 -30.45
CA GLY A 359 -11.50 -3.41 -30.20
C GLY A 359 -12.84 -4.15 -30.03
N LYS A 360 -12.76 -5.39 -29.54
CA LYS A 360 -13.91 -6.32 -29.51
C LYS A 360 -14.80 -6.21 -28.27
N HIS A 361 -14.33 -5.54 -27.22
CA HIS A 361 -14.99 -5.50 -25.92
C HIS A 361 -15.01 -4.07 -25.37
N SER A 362 -15.95 -3.76 -24.47
CA SER A 362 -15.98 -2.44 -23.80
C SER A 362 -14.70 -2.18 -23.00
N TYR A 363 -14.07 -3.23 -22.48
CA TYR A 363 -12.79 -3.17 -21.75
C TYR A 363 -11.57 -3.39 -22.66
N SER A 364 -11.73 -3.41 -23.99
CA SER A 364 -10.59 -3.42 -24.92
C SER A 364 -9.73 -2.16 -24.79
N VAL A 365 -10.34 -1.04 -24.37
CA VAL A 365 -9.63 0.15 -23.88
C VAL A 365 -10.15 0.48 -22.48
N GLN A 366 -9.26 0.68 -21.51
CA GLN A 366 -9.63 1.08 -20.16
C GLN A 366 -8.74 2.21 -19.65
N LEU A 367 -9.35 3.16 -18.95
CA LEU A 367 -8.63 4.11 -18.08
C LEU A 367 -8.86 3.70 -16.63
N ILE A 368 -7.80 3.34 -15.92
CA ILE A 368 -7.86 2.71 -14.60
C ILE A 368 -7.10 3.57 -13.59
N GLN A 369 -7.63 3.68 -12.37
CA GLN A 369 -6.90 4.17 -11.19
C GLN A 369 -7.02 3.12 -10.08
N GLU A 370 -5.90 2.58 -9.64
CA GLU A 370 -5.83 1.54 -8.61
C GLU A 370 -5.74 2.13 -7.20
N ASN A 371 -5.55 1.29 -6.18
CA ASN A 371 -5.34 1.70 -4.78
C ASN A 371 -6.53 2.51 -4.22
N VAL A 372 -7.74 2.23 -4.69
CA VAL A 372 -8.99 2.77 -4.12
C VAL A 372 -9.34 1.96 -2.88
N ALA A 373 -8.86 2.41 -1.72
CA ALA A 373 -9.14 1.72 -0.46
C ALA A 373 -10.61 1.84 -0.05
N LEU A 374 -11.28 0.70 0.10
CA LEU A 374 -12.70 0.58 0.39
C LEU A 374 -12.96 -0.29 1.63
N ILE A 375 -13.79 0.19 2.55
CA ILE A 375 -14.19 -0.55 3.76
C ILE A 375 -15.59 -1.14 3.58
N ALA A 376 -15.73 -2.44 3.88
CA ALA A 376 -17.03 -3.11 3.90
C ALA A 376 -18.07 -2.34 4.73
N GLY A 377 -19.25 -2.12 4.16
CA GLY A 377 -20.37 -1.45 4.84
C GLY A 377 -20.26 0.07 4.97
N VAL A 378 -19.15 0.69 4.56
CA VAL A 378 -18.99 2.16 4.53
C VAL A 378 -19.53 2.71 3.21
N GLN A 379 -20.29 3.80 3.26
CA GLN A 379 -20.86 4.38 2.04
C GLN A 379 -19.88 5.33 1.34
N TYR A 380 -19.81 5.23 0.01
CA TYR A 380 -18.95 6.06 -0.84
C TYR A 380 -19.75 6.69 -1.98
N GLN A 381 -19.20 7.77 -2.56
CA GLN A 381 -19.69 8.39 -3.79
C GLN A 381 -18.58 8.50 -4.81
N CYS A 382 -18.74 7.83 -5.94
CA CYS A 382 -17.93 8.05 -7.13
C CYS A 382 -18.50 9.23 -7.93
N VAL A 383 -17.66 10.18 -8.30
CA VAL A 383 -18.01 11.33 -9.12
C VAL A 383 -16.98 11.48 -10.22
N PHE A 384 -17.42 11.71 -11.45
CA PHE A 384 -16.55 12.10 -12.55
C PHE A 384 -17.32 12.90 -13.59
N THR A 385 -16.63 13.78 -14.31
CA THR A 385 -17.19 14.49 -15.46
C THR A 385 -16.61 13.91 -16.73
N ILE A 386 -17.46 13.52 -17.67
CA ILE A 386 -17.06 12.95 -18.95
C ILE A 386 -17.91 13.47 -20.12
N TRP A 387 -17.30 13.58 -21.28
CA TRP A 387 -17.96 13.74 -22.58
C TRP A 387 -17.11 13.12 -23.68
N SER A 388 -17.69 12.99 -24.87
CA SER A 388 -16.99 12.49 -26.07
C SER A 388 -17.39 13.24 -27.32
N ASP A 389 -16.67 13.01 -28.42
CA ASP A 389 -16.95 13.61 -29.73
C ASP A 389 -18.24 13.06 -30.38
N VAL A 390 -18.65 11.86 -29.98
CA VAL A 390 -19.89 11.19 -30.40
C VAL A 390 -20.68 10.73 -29.17
N GLU A 391 -22.01 10.67 -29.23
CA GLU A 391 -22.86 10.16 -28.13
C GLU A 391 -22.91 8.63 -28.06
N GLY A 392 -22.83 8.06 -26.85
CA GLY A 392 -22.90 6.61 -26.67
C GLY A 392 -22.50 6.16 -25.27
N GLN A 393 -22.66 4.86 -25.02
CA GLN A 393 -22.54 4.29 -23.68
C GLN A 393 -21.12 3.80 -23.37
N ILE A 394 -20.68 3.95 -22.12
CA ILE A 394 -19.49 3.29 -21.56
C ILE A 394 -19.88 2.47 -20.33
N THR A 395 -18.95 1.66 -19.82
CA THR A 395 -19.11 1.03 -18.50
C THR A 395 -18.15 1.67 -17.51
N ALA A 396 -18.68 2.19 -16.40
CA ALA A 396 -17.89 2.63 -15.25
C ALA A 396 -18.02 1.58 -14.15
N ARG A 397 -16.91 1.18 -13.52
CA ARG A 397 -16.98 0.20 -12.43
C ARG A 397 -15.94 0.44 -11.35
N ILE A 398 -16.18 -0.13 -10.18
CA ILE A 398 -15.16 -0.37 -9.16
C ILE A 398 -15.07 -1.87 -8.88
N GLY A 399 -13.92 -2.46 -9.22
CA GLY A 399 -13.65 -3.89 -9.10
C GLY A 399 -12.37 -4.20 -8.34
N SER A 400 -12.21 -5.45 -7.92
CA SER A 400 -10.97 -5.90 -7.28
C SER A 400 -9.85 -6.08 -8.32
N TYR A 401 -8.59 -5.90 -7.91
CA TYR A 401 -7.44 -6.07 -8.79
C TYR A 401 -7.06 -7.54 -9.01
N ASN A 402 -7.35 -8.43 -8.04
CA ASN A 402 -6.91 -9.82 -8.07
C ASN A 402 -8.00 -10.80 -8.52
N THR A 403 -9.25 -10.62 -8.13
CA THR A 403 -10.37 -11.48 -8.58
C THR A 403 -11.11 -10.92 -9.80
N TYR A 404 -10.92 -9.64 -10.11
CA TYR A 404 -11.65 -8.89 -11.14
C TYR A 404 -13.17 -8.77 -10.91
N GLU A 405 -13.67 -9.27 -9.78
CA GLU A 405 -15.05 -9.15 -9.36
C GLU A 405 -15.41 -7.69 -9.09
N THR A 406 -16.68 -7.34 -9.30
CA THR A 406 -17.21 -6.02 -8.93
C THR A 406 -17.36 -5.97 -7.42
N ILE A 407 -16.73 -4.98 -6.78
CA ILE A 407 -16.80 -4.81 -5.32
C ILE A 407 -17.52 -3.53 -4.90
N GLY A 408 -17.60 -2.54 -5.79
CA GLY A 408 -18.33 -1.28 -5.55
C GLY A 408 -19.60 -1.21 -6.38
N PHE A 409 -19.45 -0.87 -7.65
CA PHE A 409 -20.55 -0.78 -8.61
C PHE A 409 -20.08 -1.17 -10.01
N GLN A 410 -21.02 -1.45 -10.90
CA GLN A 410 -20.81 -1.52 -12.34
C GLN A 410 -22.02 -0.92 -13.04
N GLU A 411 -21.84 0.23 -13.68
CA GLU A 411 -22.92 1.01 -14.27
C GLU A 411 -22.64 1.36 -15.72
N HIS A 412 -23.70 1.35 -16.51
CA HIS A 412 -23.65 1.79 -17.90
C HIS A 412 -23.99 3.28 -18.00
N VAL A 413 -23.01 4.09 -18.36
CA VAL A 413 -23.11 5.55 -18.38
C VAL A 413 -23.29 6.03 -19.81
N GLN A 414 -24.34 6.82 -20.06
CA GLN A 414 -24.53 7.50 -21.34
C GLN A 414 -23.62 8.73 -21.41
N VAL A 415 -22.67 8.73 -22.34
CA VAL A 415 -21.76 9.84 -22.58
C VAL A 415 -22.30 10.68 -23.73
N GLN A 416 -22.44 11.98 -23.47
CA GLN A 416 -22.94 12.97 -24.44
C GLN A 416 -21.79 13.76 -25.06
N THR A 417 -22.12 14.63 -26.03
CA THR A 417 -21.16 15.57 -26.64
C THR A 417 -20.85 16.79 -25.78
N THR A 418 -21.60 16.97 -24.69
CA THR A 418 -21.38 18.01 -23.68
C THR A 418 -21.05 17.40 -22.33
N GLY A 419 -20.11 18.01 -21.60
CA GLY A 419 -19.65 17.56 -20.29
C GLY A 419 -20.80 17.28 -19.31
N GLN A 420 -20.90 16.04 -18.85
CA GLN A 420 -21.86 15.63 -17.84
C GLN A 420 -21.14 15.09 -16.61
N SER A 421 -21.49 15.62 -15.43
CA SER A 421 -21.05 15.04 -14.16
C SER A 421 -21.95 13.87 -13.78
N VAL A 422 -21.32 12.72 -13.54
CA VAL A 422 -21.94 11.48 -13.09
C VAL A 422 -21.65 11.30 -11.61
N GLY A 423 -22.66 10.89 -10.84
CA GLY A 423 -22.53 10.60 -9.42
C GLY A 423 -23.16 9.25 -9.09
N ILE A 424 -22.38 8.32 -8.55
CA ILE A 424 -22.81 6.97 -8.20
C ILE A 424 -22.49 6.73 -6.72
N THR A 425 -23.53 6.47 -5.93
CA THR A 425 -23.39 6.11 -4.52
C THR A 425 -23.40 4.60 -4.38
N PHE A 426 -22.46 4.04 -3.62
CA PHE A 426 -22.34 2.61 -3.42
C PHE A 426 -21.86 2.28 -2.00
N THR A 427 -21.95 1.01 -1.62
CA THR A 427 -21.48 0.50 -0.33
C THR A 427 -20.90 -0.88 -0.59
N PRO A 428 -19.57 -1.07 -0.49
CA PRO A 428 -18.94 -2.34 -0.79
C PRO A 428 -19.27 -3.37 0.28
N GLU A 429 -19.43 -4.63 -0.12
CA GLU A 429 -19.71 -5.75 0.81
C GLU A 429 -18.44 -6.31 1.45
N VAL A 430 -17.29 -6.11 0.79
CA VAL A 430 -15.97 -6.56 1.23
C VAL A 430 -15.00 -5.39 1.34
N SER A 431 -14.06 -5.47 2.27
CA SER A 431 -12.97 -4.50 2.37
C SER A 431 -11.89 -4.85 1.35
N ASP A 432 -11.44 -3.87 0.56
CA ASP A 432 -10.37 -4.01 -0.42
C ASP A 432 -9.47 -2.76 -0.40
N PRO A 433 -8.19 -2.87 -0.02
CA PRO A 433 -7.28 -1.72 0.03
C PRO A 433 -6.80 -1.30 -1.37
N PHE A 434 -7.01 -2.15 -2.38
CA PHE A 434 -6.44 -2.01 -3.71
C PHE A 434 -7.50 -2.05 -4.82
N ALA A 435 -8.74 -1.68 -4.51
CA ALA A 435 -9.79 -1.63 -5.52
C ALA A 435 -9.40 -0.72 -6.69
N ARG A 436 -10.01 -0.97 -7.84
CA ARG A 436 -9.73 -0.26 -9.08
C ARG A 436 -10.97 0.48 -9.52
N PHE A 437 -10.84 1.79 -9.68
CA PHE A 437 -11.79 2.56 -10.47
C PHE A 437 -11.46 2.36 -11.95
N GLU A 438 -12.45 2.01 -12.77
CA GLU A 438 -12.25 1.69 -14.18
C GLU A 438 -13.30 2.40 -15.03
N LEU A 439 -12.84 3.07 -16.08
CA LEU A 439 -13.66 3.51 -17.20
C LEU A 439 -13.34 2.63 -18.41
N ASN A 440 -14.31 1.83 -18.84
CA ASN A 440 -14.21 0.93 -19.99
C ASN A 440 -14.69 1.68 -21.24
N LEU A 441 -13.75 2.09 -22.08
CA LEU A 441 -13.90 3.05 -23.16
C LEU A 441 -13.86 2.41 -24.57
N GLY A 442 -13.70 1.08 -24.64
CA GLY A 442 -13.63 0.33 -25.89
C GLY A 442 -15.00 0.11 -26.56
N GLY A 443 -14.99 -0.68 -27.64
CA GLY A 443 -16.14 -1.03 -28.47
C GLY A 443 -16.38 -0.13 -29.68
N SER A 444 -15.85 1.10 -29.69
CA SER A 444 -15.92 2.00 -30.85
C SER A 444 -14.82 3.07 -30.82
N GLU A 445 -14.40 3.56 -31.99
CA GLU A 445 -13.52 4.72 -32.13
C GLU A 445 -14.19 6.00 -31.61
N ARG A 446 -13.55 6.66 -30.65
CA ARG A 446 -14.09 7.80 -29.91
C ARG A 446 -12.98 8.61 -29.24
N THR A 447 -13.15 9.92 -29.18
CA THR A 447 -12.34 10.76 -28.28
C THR A 447 -13.14 11.10 -27.03
N PHE A 448 -12.60 10.76 -25.86
CA PHE A 448 -13.18 11.11 -24.56
C PHE A 448 -12.41 12.24 -23.90
N TRP A 449 -13.11 13.03 -23.10
CA TRP A 449 -12.54 14.02 -22.20
C TRP A 449 -13.10 13.82 -20.81
N ILE A 450 -12.20 13.75 -19.83
CA ILE A 450 -12.49 13.35 -18.46
C ILE A 450 -11.87 14.37 -17.51
N LYS A 451 -12.62 14.81 -16.49
CA LYS A 451 -12.10 15.63 -15.39
C LYS A 451 -12.86 15.38 -14.08
N GLU A 452 -12.26 15.84 -12.98
CA GLU A 452 -12.87 15.82 -11.63
C GLU A 452 -13.28 14.42 -11.18
N VAL A 453 -12.41 13.43 -11.36
CA VAL A 453 -12.64 12.06 -10.89
C VAL A 453 -12.36 11.96 -9.40
N LYS A 454 -13.36 11.50 -8.65
CA LYS A 454 -13.31 11.38 -7.19
C LYS A 454 -14.05 10.12 -6.73
N VAL A 455 -13.57 9.54 -5.65
CA VAL A 455 -14.32 8.56 -4.85
C VAL A 455 -14.24 9.05 -3.42
N LEU A 456 -15.36 9.57 -2.93
CA LEU A 456 -15.47 10.25 -1.65
C LEU A 456 -16.09 9.31 -0.62
N ARG A 457 -15.46 9.17 0.54
CA ARG A 457 -16.07 8.46 1.67
C ARG A 457 -17.17 9.33 2.30
N LEU A 458 -18.37 8.80 2.47
CA LEU A 458 -19.52 9.56 2.99
C LEU A 458 -19.78 9.35 4.49
N SER A 459 -19.34 8.23 5.07
CA SER A 459 -19.54 7.87 6.48
C SER A 459 -18.23 7.62 7.24
N GLU A 460 -18.29 7.63 8.57
CA GLU A 460 -17.15 7.33 9.46
C GLU A 460 -16.60 5.92 9.36
#